data_AF-A0A7S1SB65-F1
#
_entry.id   AF-A0A7S1SB65-F1
#
_cell.length_a   1.000
_cell.length_b   1.000
_cell.length_c   1.000
_cell.angle_alpha   90.00
_cell.angle_beta   90.00
_cell.angle_gamma   90.00
#
_symmetry.space_group_name_H-M   'P 1'
#
loop_
_entity.id
_entity.type
_entity.pdbx_description
1 polymer ?
#
loop_
_entity_poly.entity_id
_entity_poly.type
_entity_poly.pdbx_seq_one_letter_code
_entity_poly.pdbx_strand_id
1 'polypeptide(L)'
;MDWQKLLLAAGGAAGVAAVLYYLLKDGPEGEKALTEETLEKRTAGGALSKEEVLEVLKEIAGMQQAMRESMKKVTQEMAGRDLSFDQIYERVKDAQPTDPLEKRGLSAEDLDRVLQSNGNDPEVMHAVSKIMGPPEQDGAVSITARAKEITVDLIVDIHVFMLEELKKFVREFADIQDRAKYDLKTVGIVSQAVLDSKVGQKYSLASEDMEGSIMLNKDKLMKDMKFMQTHMEMQQVMQGFLGAAM
;
A
#
# COMPACT_ATOMS: atom_id res chain seq x y z
N MET A 1 -25.83 -4.81 2.20
CA MET A 1 -25.07 -4.19 3.31
C MET A 1 -23.80 -3.68 2.68
N ASP A 2 -23.65 -2.35 2.58
CA ASP A 2 -22.59 -1.74 1.77
C ASP A 2 -21.21 -2.14 2.28
N TRP A 3 -20.48 -2.86 1.44
CA TRP A 3 -19.05 -3.17 1.58
C TRP A 3 -18.22 -1.92 1.94
N GLN A 4 -18.65 -0.74 1.47
CA GLN A 4 -18.09 0.57 1.83
C GLN A 4 -18.15 0.87 3.34
N LYS A 5 -19.14 0.33 4.07
CA LYS A 5 -19.28 0.50 5.52
C LYS A 5 -18.43 -0.51 6.31
N LEU A 6 -18.07 -1.65 5.70
CA LEU A 6 -17.06 -2.58 6.24
C LEU A 6 -15.64 -1.99 6.13
N LEU A 7 -15.36 -1.23 5.07
CA LEU A 7 -14.08 -0.52 4.87
C LEU A 7 -13.77 0.51 5.98
N LEU A 8 -14.78 1.26 6.41
CA LEU A 8 -14.63 2.24 7.50
C LEU A 8 -14.38 1.60 8.87
N ALA A 9 -14.84 0.37 9.09
CA ALA A 9 -14.68 -0.34 10.36
C ALA A 9 -13.32 -1.06 10.50
N ALA A 10 -12.61 -1.31 9.40
CA ALA A 10 -11.33 -2.03 9.38
C ALA A 10 -10.09 -1.11 9.24
N GLY A 11 -10.29 0.21 9.12
CA GLY A 11 -9.26 1.18 8.73
C GLY A 11 -8.14 1.50 9.73
N GLY A 12 -7.95 0.72 10.79
CA GLY A 12 -6.98 1.03 11.86
C GLY A 12 -5.59 0.38 11.72
N ALA A 13 -5.45 -0.73 10.98
CA ALA A 13 -4.20 -1.52 10.95
C ALA A 13 -3.71 -1.92 9.54
N ALA A 14 -4.48 -1.66 8.48
CA ALA A 14 -4.12 -2.01 7.10
C ALA A 14 -3.27 -0.92 6.39
N GLY A 15 -2.54 -0.10 7.15
CA GLY A 15 -1.97 1.17 6.72
C GLY A 15 -0.78 1.09 5.75
N VAL A 16 -0.31 -0.09 5.35
CA VAL A 16 0.78 -0.23 4.36
C VAL A 16 0.25 -0.86 3.07
N ALA A 17 -0.48 -1.97 3.14
CA ALA A 17 -1.02 -2.62 1.93
C ALA A 17 -2.24 -1.90 1.33
N ALA A 18 -3.16 -1.36 2.15
CA ALA A 18 -4.26 -0.55 1.65
C ALA A 18 -3.77 0.83 1.17
N VAL A 19 -2.70 1.34 1.78
CA VAL A 19 -2.01 2.55 1.32
C VAL A 19 -1.28 2.30 0.02
N LEU A 20 -0.67 1.13 -0.23
CA LEU A 20 -0.09 0.80 -1.54
C LEU A 20 -1.17 0.78 -2.65
N TYR A 21 -2.34 0.20 -2.40
CA TYR A 21 -3.45 0.24 -3.37
C TYR A 21 -4.08 1.63 -3.52
N TYR A 22 -4.22 2.41 -2.43
CA TYR A 22 -4.75 3.79 -2.51
C TYR A 22 -3.74 4.81 -3.05
N LEU A 23 -2.42 4.59 -2.88
CA LEU A 23 -1.36 5.39 -3.50
C LEU A 23 -1.25 5.11 -5.01
N LEU A 24 -1.61 3.90 -5.44
CA LEU A 24 -1.84 3.59 -6.85
C LEU A 24 -3.12 4.25 -7.40
N LYS A 25 -4.09 4.54 -6.53
CA LYS A 25 -5.45 5.01 -6.88
C LYS A 25 -5.57 6.51 -7.20
N ASP A 26 -4.77 7.39 -6.61
CA ASP A 26 -4.94 8.84 -6.82
C ASP A 26 -3.79 9.43 -7.66
N GLY A 27 -3.94 9.34 -8.99
CA GLY A 27 -3.38 10.31 -9.92
C GLY A 27 -4.50 10.76 -10.86
N PRO A 28 -4.68 12.06 -11.12
CA PRO A 28 -5.75 12.54 -12.00
C PRO A 28 -5.55 11.96 -13.39
N GLU A 29 -6.66 11.48 -13.92
CA GLU A 29 -6.94 11.13 -15.31
C GLU A 29 -5.94 11.70 -16.31
N GLY A 30 -4.99 10.87 -16.71
CA GLY A 30 -4.39 10.95 -18.03
C GLY A 30 -5.35 10.32 -19.01
N GLU A 31 -6.43 11.03 -19.34
CA GLU A 31 -7.35 10.70 -20.42
C GLU A 31 -6.55 10.66 -21.74
N LYS A 32 -5.89 9.53 -22.03
CA LYS A 32 -5.56 9.20 -23.41
C LYS A 32 -6.90 8.85 -24.04
N ALA A 33 -7.57 9.86 -24.58
CA ALA A 33 -8.75 9.71 -25.41
C ALA A 33 -8.49 8.57 -26.39
N LEU A 34 -9.12 7.42 -26.11
CA LEU A 34 -9.10 6.28 -26.99
C LEU A 34 -9.85 6.73 -28.24
N THR A 35 -9.19 6.66 -29.39
CA THR A 35 -9.80 6.91 -30.70
C THR A 35 -11.07 6.09 -30.85
N GLU A 36 -12.09 6.63 -31.52
CA GLU A 36 -13.40 5.98 -31.74
C GLU A 36 -13.28 4.54 -32.25
N GLU A 37 -12.21 4.23 -33.01
CA GLU A 37 -11.89 2.89 -33.50
C GLU A 37 -11.61 1.86 -32.40
N THR A 38 -11.13 2.29 -31.22
CA THR A 38 -10.86 1.43 -30.05
C THR A 38 -12.12 1.23 -29.19
N LEU A 39 -13.05 2.19 -29.21
CA LEU A 39 -14.36 2.10 -28.56
C LEU A 39 -15.30 1.16 -29.32
N GLU A 40 -15.31 1.21 -30.66
CA GLU A 40 -16.16 0.35 -31.49
C GLU A 40 -15.76 -1.13 -31.47
N LYS A 41 -14.47 -1.44 -31.26
CA LYS A 41 -14.04 -2.83 -31.03
C LYS A 41 -14.46 -3.39 -29.66
N ARG A 42 -14.78 -2.53 -28.68
CA ARG A 42 -15.11 -2.95 -27.31
C ARG A 42 -16.62 -3.08 -27.04
N THR A 43 -17.49 -2.41 -27.80
CA THR A 43 -18.94 -2.68 -27.73
C THR A 43 -19.33 -4.04 -28.35
N ALA A 44 -18.43 -4.67 -29.11
CA ALA A 44 -18.63 -5.98 -29.73
C ALA A 44 -17.88 -7.14 -29.01
N GLY A 45 -17.14 -6.88 -27.94
CA GLY A 45 -16.25 -7.86 -27.31
C GLY A 45 -16.43 -7.98 -25.80
N GLY A 46 -17.52 -8.67 -25.40
CA GLY A 46 -17.66 -9.49 -24.18
C GLY A 46 -17.32 -8.85 -22.83
N ALA A 47 -18.30 -8.77 -21.93
CA ALA A 47 -18.04 -8.68 -20.50
C ALA A 47 -16.96 -9.72 -20.09
N LEU A 48 -15.96 -9.31 -19.31
CA LEU A 48 -14.93 -10.22 -18.78
C LEU A 48 -15.61 -11.47 -18.20
N SER A 49 -15.14 -12.65 -18.60
CA SER A 49 -15.67 -13.90 -18.08
C SER A 49 -15.32 -14.05 -16.60
N LYS A 50 -16.07 -14.88 -15.87
CA LYS A 50 -15.79 -15.17 -14.46
C LYS A 50 -14.34 -15.65 -14.26
N GLU A 51 -13.86 -16.48 -15.17
CA GLU A 51 -12.50 -17.04 -15.13
C GLU A 51 -11.44 -15.94 -15.26
N GLU A 52 -11.65 -14.99 -16.17
CA GLU A 52 -10.75 -13.84 -16.36
C GLU A 52 -10.73 -12.94 -15.11
N VAL A 53 -11.88 -12.76 -14.45
CA VAL A 53 -11.99 -12.01 -13.18
C VAL A 53 -11.20 -12.69 -12.08
N LEU A 54 -11.38 -14.00 -11.92
CA LEU A 54 -10.65 -14.78 -10.91
C LEU A 54 -9.14 -14.77 -11.16
N GLU A 55 -8.72 -14.82 -12.42
CA GLU A 55 -7.30 -14.71 -12.81
C GLU A 55 -6.72 -13.34 -12.46
N VAL A 56 -7.43 -12.25 -12.78
CA VAL A 56 -7.04 -10.88 -12.42
C VAL A 56 -6.92 -10.74 -10.90
N LEU A 57 -7.91 -11.20 -10.13
CA LEU A 57 -7.90 -11.15 -8.67
C LEU A 57 -6.72 -11.96 -8.10
N LYS A 58 -6.43 -13.14 -8.66
CA LYS A 58 -5.29 -13.95 -8.25
C LYS A 58 -3.96 -13.26 -8.54
N GLU A 59 -3.82 -12.62 -9.69
CA GLU A 59 -2.62 -11.83 -10.01
C GLU A 59 -2.46 -10.61 -9.11
N ILE A 60 -3.55 -9.92 -8.76
CA ILE A 60 -3.52 -8.83 -7.78
C ILE A 60 -3.03 -9.33 -6.42
N ALA A 61 -3.53 -10.48 -5.95
CA ALA A 61 -3.07 -11.09 -4.70
C ALA A 61 -1.58 -11.48 -4.76
N GLY A 62 -1.14 -12.09 -5.87
CA GLY A 62 0.27 -12.44 -6.09
C GLY A 62 1.19 -11.22 -6.17
N MET A 63 0.71 -10.15 -6.78
CA MET A 63 1.39 -8.85 -6.85
C MET A 63 1.61 -8.26 -5.45
N GLN A 64 0.60 -8.30 -4.57
CA GLN A 64 0.75 -7.82 -3.19
C GLN A 64 1.81 -8.62 -2.42
N GLN A 65 1.88 -9.94 -2.61
CA GLN A 65 2.92 -10.77 -1.98
C GLN A 65 4.31 -10.45 -2.54
N ALA A 66 4.45 -10.36 -3.87
CA ALA A 66 5.71 -10.02 -4.51
C ALA A 66 6.22 -8.65 -4.06
N MET A 67 5.34 -7.65 -3.94
CA MET A 67 5.67 -6.34 -3.42
C MET A 67 6.19 -6.40 -1.99
N ARG A 68 5.52 -7.15 -1.09
CA ARG A 68 5.97 -7.33 0.30
C ARG A 68 7.37 -7.96 0.37
N GLU A 69 7.60 -9.02 -0.40
CA GLU A 69 8.89 -9.71 -0.44
C GLU A 69 10.01 -8.83 -1.02
N SER A 70 9.73 -8.11 -2.10
CA SER A 70 10.69 -7.18 -2.69
C SER A 70 10.99 -6.02 -1.74
N MET A 71 9.97 -5.44 -1.11
CA MET A 71 10.18 -4.36 -0.14
C MET A 71 11.01 -4.79 1.06
N LYS A 72 10.78 -6.00 1.57
CA LYS A 72 11.62 -6.59 2.62
C LYS A 72 13.08 -6.70 2.21
N LYS A 73 13.37 -7.04 0.96
CA LYS A 73 14.76 -7.07 0.46
C LYS A 73 15.36 -5.67 0.39
N VAL A 74 14.61 -4.69 -0.13
CA VAL A 74 15.07 -3.29 -0.20
C VAL A 74 15.40 -2.75 1.20
N THR A 75 14.52 -2.96 2.18
CA THR A 75 14.74 -2.45 3.55
C THR A 75 15.91 -3.15 4.26
N GLN A 76 16.12 -4.45 4.01
CA GLN A 76 17.29 -5.20 4.48
C GLN A 76 18.61 -4.69 3.87
N GLU A 77 18.62 -4.39 2.57
CA GLU A 77 19.80 -3.81 1.92
C GLU A 77 20.15 -2.44 2.50
N MET A 78 19.13 -1.61 2.76
CA MET A 78 19.28 -0.29 3.38
C MET A 78 19.78 -0.36 4.83
N ALA A 79 19.47 -1.44 5.56
CA ALA A 79 19.98 -1.64 6.91
C ALA A 79 21.49 -1.94 6.95
N GLY A 80 22.06 -2.44 5.85
CA GLY A 80 23.47 -2.82 5.76
C GLY A 80 24.35 -1.86 4.95
N ARG A 81 23.77 -0.82 4.31
CA ARG A 81 24.47 0.07 3.38
C ARG A 81 23.87 1.48 3.39
N ASP A 82 24.74 2.49 3.33
CA ASP A 82 24.31 3.87 3.03
C ASP A 82 24.00 3.99 1.53
N LEU A 83 22.72 3.92 1.19
CA LEU A 83 22.23 4.13 -0.18
C LEU A 83 21.77 5.58 -0.36
N SER A 84 22.11 6.17 -1.50
CA SER A 84 21.57 7.47 -1.91
C SER A 84 20.08 7.36 -2.27
N PHE A 85 19.37 8.50 -2.30
CA PHE A 85 17.96 8.55 -2.70
C PHE A 85 17.73 7.90 -4.08
N ASP A 86 18.56 8.23 -5.08
CA ASP A 86 18.49 7.66 -6.44
C ASP A 86 18.61 6.13 -6.43
N GLN A 87 19.52 5.59 -5.62
CA GLN A 87 19.73 4.15 -5.52
C GLN A 87 18.58 3.43 -4.83
N ILE A 88 17.92 4.07 -3.87
CA ILE A 88 16.73 3.53 -3.21
C ILE A 88 15.55 3.60 -4.18
N TYR A 89 15.38 4.74 -4.86
CA TYR A 89 14.33 4.95 -5.84
C TYR A 89 14.36 3.91 -6.95
N GLU A 90 15.51 3.70 -7.60
CA GLU A 90 15.61 2.70 -8.67
C GLU A 90 15.36 1.28 -8.17
N ARG A 91 15.82 0.92 -6.96
CA ARG A 91 15.50 -0.38 -6.35
C ARG A 91 14.01 -0.57 -6.11
N VAL A 92 13.34 0.46 -5.60
CA VAL A 92 11.90 0.43 -5.35
C VAL A 92 11.14 0.34 -6.68
N LYS A 93 11.55 1.10 -7.69
CA LYS A 93 10.97 1.06 -9.02
C LYS A 93 11.13 -0.31 -9.70
N ASP A 94 12.32 -0.91 -9.63
CA ASP A 94 12.59 -2.24 -10.19
C ASP A 94 11.87 -3.35 -9.42
N ALA A 95 11.61 -3.13 -8.12
CA ALA A 95 10.84 -4.02 -7.26
C ALA A 95 9.33 -3.96 -7.50
N GLN A 96 8.82 -2.89 -8.15
CA GLN A 96 7.39 -2.71 -8.37
C GLN A 96 6.87 -3.73 -9.39
N PRO A 97 5.93 -4.61 -8.98
CA PRO A 97 5.26 -5.49 -9.92
C PRO A 97 4.40 -4.70 -10.91
N THR A 98 4.32 -5.17 -12.15
CA THR A 98 3.43 -4.60 -13.17
C THR A 98 1.97 -4.79 -12.75
N ASP A 99 1.18 -3.72 -12.81
CA ASP A 99 -0.25 -3.78 -12.49
C ASP A 99 -0.98 -4.74 -13.46
N PRO A 100 -1.64 -5.79 -12.96
CA PRO A 100 -2.35 -6.76 -13.78
C PRO A 100 -3.55 -6.17 -14.55
N LEU A 101 -4.11 -5.04 -14.09
CA LEU A 101 -5.14 -4.28 -14.79
C LEU A 101 -4.53 -3.48 -15.94
N GLU A 102 -3.45 -2.74 -15.70
CA GLU A 102 -2.74 -1.98 -16.74
C GLU A 102 -2.22 -2.91 -17.84
N LYS A 103 -1.65 -4.07 -17.47
CA LYS A 103 -1.21 -5.12 -18.40
C LYS A 103 -2.32 -5.58 -19.36
N ARG A 104 -3.58 -5.47 -18.93
CA ARG A 104 -4.77 -5.86 -19.69
C ARG A 104 -5.51 -4.65 -20.29
N GLY A 105 -5.01 -3.44 -20.09
CA GLY A 105 -5.68 -2.20 -20.51
C GLY A 105 -7.07 -2.05 -19.89
N LEU A 106 -7.21 -2.50 -18.64
CA LEU A 106 -8.41 -2.39 -17.81
C LEU A 106 -8.23 -1.26 -16.81
N SER A 107 -9.30 -0.51 -16.55
CA SER A 107 -9.33 0.44 -15.43
C SER A 107 -9.81 -0.24 -14.14
N ALA A 108 -9.63 0.44 -13.01
CA ALA A 108 -10.22 0.02 -11.74
C ALA A 108 -11.76 0.03 -11.79
N GLU A 109 -12.36 0.89 -12.62
CA GLU A 109 -13.80 0.99 -12.81
C GLU A 109 -14.33 -0.20 -13.63
N ASP A 110 -13.55 -0.67 -14.60
CA ASP A 110 -13.85 -1.90 -15.33
C ASP A 110 -13.86 -3.10 -14.37
N LEU A 111 -12.89 -3.18 -13.47
CA LEU A 111 -12.86 -4.20 -12.42
C LEU A 111 -14.08 -4.06 -11.48
N ASP A 112 -14.40 -2.85 -11.00
CA ASP A 112 -15.54 -2.64 -10.09
C ASP A 112 -16.87 -3.05 -10.72
N ARG A 113 -17.13 -2.65 -11.98
CA ARG A 113 -18.33 -3.03 -12.72
C ARG A 113 -18.47 -4.55 -12.86
N VAL A 114 -17.36 -5.23 -13.08
CA VAL A 114 -17.34 -6.68 -13.24
C VAL A 114 -17.47 -7.41 -11.90
N LEU A 115 -16.89 -6.88 -10.83
CA LEU A 115 -17.10 -7.37 -9.46
C LEU A 115 -18.55 -7.20 -9.02
N GLN A 116 -19.21 -6.09 -9.36
CA GLN A 116 -20.64 -5.90 -9.08
C GLN A 116 -21.52 -6.94 -9.81
N SER A 117 -21.16 -7.27 -11.04
CA SER A 117 -21.88 -8.26 -11.85
C SER A 117 -21.69 -9.70 -11.35
N ASN A 118 -20.56 -9.98 -10.68
CA ASN A 118 -20.21 -11.30 -10.14
C ASN A 118 -20.26 -11.36 -8.60
N GLY A 119 -20.78 -10.33 -7.93
CA GLY A 119 -20.62 -10.14 -6.48
C GLY A 119 -21.34 -11.15 -5.59
N ASN A 120 -22.21 -11.99 -6.16
CA ASN A 120 -22.87 -13.11 -5.46
C ASN A 120 -22.13 -14.45 -5.65
N ASP A 121 -21.09 -14.48 -6.49
CA ASP A 121 -20.33 -15.71 -6.72
C ASP A 121 -19.38 -15.98 -5.54
N PRO A 122 -19.48 -17.15 -4.88
CA PRO A 122 -18.67 -17.47 -3.71
C PRO A 122 -17.16 -17.44 -3.96
N GLU A 123 -16.70 -17.81 -5.16
CA GLU A 123 -15.27 -17.84 -5.48
C GLU A 123 -14.73 -16.42 -5.71
N VAL A 124 -15.52 -15.55 -6.36
CA VAL A 124 -15.18 -14.14 -6.53
C VAL A 124 -15.18 -13.43 -5.18
N MET A 125 -16.18 -13.65 -4.33
CA MET A 125 -16.19 -13.09 -2.97
C MET A 125 -14.99 -13.56 -2.14
N HIS A 126 -14.57 -14.82 -2.27
CA HIS A 126 -13.38 -15.35 -1.62
C HIS A 126 -12.07 -14.75 -2.15
N ALA A 127 -11.97 -14.55 -3.46
CA ALA A 127 -10.80 -13.92 -4.06
C ALA A 127 -10.69 -12.44 -3.67
N VAL A 128 -11.82 -11.71 -3.66
CA VAL A 128 -11.91 -10.33 -3.17
C VAL A 128 -11.55 -10.25 -1.69
N SER A 129 -12.04 -11.18 -0.86
CA SER A 129 -11.70 -11.20 0.56
C SER A 129 -10.22 -11.50 0.82
N LYS A 130 -9.54 -12.30 -0.04
CA LYS A 130 -8.09 -12.51 0.04
C LYS A 130 -7.27 -11.25 -0.30
N ILE A 131 -7.78 -10.40 -1.19
CA ILE A 131 -7.11 -9.15 -1.58
C ILE A 131 -7.36 -8.03 -0.57
N MET A 132 -8.58 -7.96 -0.04
CA MET A 132 -9.06 -6.80 0.71
C MET A 132 -9.32 -7.07 2.20
N GLY A 133 -9.35 -8.35 2.60
CA GLY A 133 -9.38 -8.73 4.01
C GLY A 133 -8.03 -8.47 4.68
N PRO A 134 -7.98 -8.45 6.02
CA PRO A 134 -6.71 -8.55 6.72
C PRO A 134 -5.96 -9.78 6.17
N PRO A 135 -4.64 -9.69 5.96
CA PRO A 135 -3.86 -10.74 5.30
C PRO A 135 -3.79 -12.02 6.14
N GLU A 136 -4.88 -12.78 6.29
CA GLU A 136 -4.90 -14.07 6.96
C GLU A 136 -6.03 -14.97 6.44
N GLN A 137 -5.66 -16.13 5.88
CA GLN A 137 -6.26 -17.42 6.26
C GLN A 137 -5.54 -18.66 5.68
N ASP A 138 -4.66 -18.53 4.69
CA ASP A 138 -3.75 -19.63 4.26
C ASP A 138 -2.26 -19.37 4.59
N GLY A 139 -1.98 -18.29 5.30
CA GLY A 139 -0.64 -17.85 5.71
C GLY A 139 -0.80 -16.58 6.51
N ALA A 140 -1.05 -16.72 7.81
CA ALA A 140 -1.20 -15.61 8.73
C ALA A 140 -0.04 -14.60 8.56
N VAL A 141 -0.27 -13.31 8.81
CA VAL A 141 0.81 -12.49 9.38
C VAL A 141 1.14 -13.22 10.67
N SER A 142 2.17 -14.07 10.62
CA SER A 142 2.53 -14.88 11.76
C SER A 142 2.83 -13.90 12.87
N ILE A 143 1.89 -13.73 13.80
CA ILE A 143 2.04 -12.81 14.91
C ILE A 143 3.27 -13.32 15.64
N THR A 144 4.38 -12.64 15.40
CA THR A 144 5.67 -13.11 15.85
C THR A 144 5.66 -13.13 17.37
N ALA A 145 6.50 -13.96 17.98
CA ALA A 145 6.70 -13.88 19.42
C ALA A 145 7.06 -12.44 19.83
N ARG A 146 7.85 -11.76 18.99
CA ARG A 146 8.24 -10.38 19.18
C ARG A 146 7.08 -9.39 19.12
N ALA A 147 6.14 -9.54 18.19
CA ALA A 147 4.96 -8.70 18.08
C ALA A 147 4.12 -8.67 19.37
N LYS A 148 4.06 -9.80 20.10
CA LYS A 148 3.32 -9.91 21.37
C LYS A 148 3.99 -9.21 22.54
N GLU A 149 5.31 -8.99 22.46
CA GLU A 149 6.11 -8.36 23.51
C GLU A 149 6.11 -6.82 23.39
N ILE A 150 5.77 -6.28 22.21
CA ILE A 150 5.74 -4.85 21.97
C ILE A 150 4.55 -4.21 22.72
N THR A 151 4.86 -3.24 23.58
CA THR A 151 3.86 -2.52 24.39
C THR A 151 3.21 -1.40 23.58
N VAL A 152 2.01 -0.97 24.01
CA VAL A 152 1.32 0.20 23.43
C VAL A 152 2.24 1.44 23.44
N ASP A 153 2.89 1.73 24.56
CA ASP A 153 3.79 2.89 24.68
C ASP A 153 4.92 2.85 23.64
N LEU A 154 5.52 1.67 23.41
CA LEU A 154 6.55 1.49 22.40
C LEU A 154 6.00 1.69 20.98
N ILE A 155 4.77 1.21 20.68
CA ILE A 155 4.09 1.47 19.41
C ILE A 155 3.94 2.97 19.18
N VAL A 156 3.50 3.72 20.20
CA VAL A 156 3.32 5.17 20.11
C VAL A 156 4.64 5.88 19.88
N ASP A 157 5.70 5.51 20.61
CA ASP A 157 7.02 6.12 20.45
C ASP A 157 7.64 5.85 19.08
N ILE A 158 7.43 4.65 18.52
CA ILE A 158 7.82 4.33 17.14
C ILE A 158 7.03 5.21 16.16
N HIS A 159 5.73 5.41 16.36
CA HIS A 159 4.92 6.29 15.50
C HIS A 159 5.42 7.74 15.56
N VAL A 160 5.75 8.26 16.73
CA VAL A 160 6.33 9.61 16.85
C VAL A 160 7.64 9.71 16.07
N PHE A 161 8.51 8.71 16.22
CA PHE A 161 9.76 8.66 15.46
C PHE A 161 9.52 8.59 13.94
N MET A 162 8.57 7.76 13.49
CA MET A 162 8.21 7.68 12.07
C MET A 162 7.71 9.03 11.53
N LEU A 163 6.92 9.77 12.31
CA LEU A 163 6.47 11.10 11.91
C LEU A 163 7.63 12.10 11.76
N GLU A 164 8.61 12.06 12.67
CA GLU A 164 9.80 12.90 12.59
C GLU A 164 10.62 12.60 11.34
N GLU A 165 10.88 11.32 11.08
CA GLU A 165 11.64 10.87 9.91
C GLU A 165 10.87 11.11 8.61
N LEU A 166 9.54 11.01 8.62
CA LEU A 166 8.71 11.34 7.46
C LEU A 166 8.78 12.85 7.14
N LYS A 167 8.62 13.70 8.16
CA LYS A 167 8.78 15.16 8.00
C LYS A 167 10.17 15.51 7.48
N LYS A 168 11.20 14.76 7.89
CA LYS A 168 12.57 14.91 7.38
C LYS A 168 12.69 14.48 5.92
N PHE A 169 12.18 13.31 5.56
CA PHE A 169 12.15 12.80 4.20
C PHE A 169 11.49 13.78 3.23
N VAL A 170 10.33 14.33 3.58
CA VAL A 170 9.60 15.30 2.74
C VAL A 170 10.43 16.55 2.50
N ARG A 171 11.12 17.08 3.53
CA ARG A 171 12.03 18.22 3.38
C ARG A 171 13.21 17.89 2.48
N GLU A 172 13.86 16.76 2.72
CA GLU A 172 15.02 16.32 1.92
C GLU A 172 14.64 16.13 0.45
N PHE A 173 13.47 15.53 0.17
CA PHE A 173 12.97 15.38 -1.20
C PHE A 173 12.63 16.73 -1.85
N ALA A 174 12.05 17.67 -1.09
CA ALA A 174 11.77 19.01 -1.60
C ALA A 174 13.05 19.75 -2.03
N ASP A 175 14.18 19.48 -1.38
CA ASP A 175 15.49 20.07 -1.67
C ASP A 175 16.24 19.39 -2.83
N ILE A 176 15.76 18.26 -3.35
CA ILE A 176 16.41 17.57 -4.49
C ILE A 176 16.26 18.40 -5.77
N GLN A 177 17.40 18.65 -6.44
CA GLN A 177 17.42 19.23 -7.78
C GLN A 177 16.84 18.23 -8.79
N ASP A 178 16.04 18.73 -9.75
CA ASP A 178 15.33 17.92 -10.74
C ASP A 178 14.35 16.89 -10.15
N ARG A 179 13.77 17.15 -8.97
CA ARG A 179 12.77 16.25 -8.35
C ARG A 179 11.58 15.90 -9.25
N ALA A 180 11.30 16.70 -10.28
CA ALA A 180 10.28 16.42 -11.29
C ALA A 180 10.56 15.16 -12.13
N LYS A 181 11.80 14.62 -12.10
CA LYS A 181 12.15 13.37 -12.79
C LYS A 181 11.60 12.11 -12.10
N TYR A 182 11.22 12.21 -10.82
CA TYR A 182 10.72 11.06 -10.07
C TYR A 182 9.20 10.97 -10.16
N ASP A 183 8.71 9.76 -10.32
CA ASP A 183 7.30 9.43 -10.20
C ASP A 183 6.90 9.48 -8.72
N LEU A 184 5.92 10.32 -8.38
CA LEU A 184 5.52 10.57 -6.99
C LEU A 184 4.96 9.33 -6.30
N LYS A 185 4.30 8.43 -7.03
CA LYS A 185 3.81 7.16 -6.47
C LYS A 185 4.99 6.31 -5.98
N THR A 186 6.01 6.19 -6.82
CA THR A 186 7.27 5.52 -6.49
C THR A 186 7.98 6.20 -5.33
N VAL A 187 8.01 7.53 -5.28
CA VAL A 187 8.58 8.26 -4.13
C VAL A 187 7.80 8.00 -2.83
N GLY A 188 6.47 7.87 -2.90
CA GLY A 188 5.66 7.46 -1.76
C GLY A 188 6.09 6.10 -1.20
N ILE A 189 6.34 5.13 -2.07
CA ILE A 189 6.83 3.80 -1.68
C ILE A 189 8.26 3.88 -1.12
N VAL A 190 9.12 4.71 -1.72
CA VAL A 190 10.48 4.98 -1.18
C VAL A 190 10.39 5.53 0.24
N SER A 191 9.45 6.44 0.53
CA SER A 191 9.29 6.98 1.88
C SER A 191 8.97 5.88 2.90
N GLN A 192 8.10 4.92 2.55
CA GLN A 192 7.79 3.77 3.40
C GLN A 192 9.04 2.90 3.62
N ALA A 193 9.79 2.59 2.56
CA ALA A 193 11.03 1.83 2.65
C ALA A 193 12.07 2.47 3.60
N VAL A 194 12.22 3.79 3.50
CA VAL A 194 13.12 4.57 4.34
C VAL A 194 12.68 4.55 5.80
N LEU A 195 11.38 4.73 6.07
CA LEU A 195 10.83 4.66 7.42
C LEU A 195 11.01 3.28 8.04
N ASP A 196 10.63 2.23 7.33
CA ASP A 196 10.78 0.84 7.77
C ASP A 196 12.24 0.50 8.09
N SER A 197 13.16 0.90 7.21
CA SER A 197 14.60 0.68 7.44
C SER A 197 15.08 1.41 8.71
N LYS A 198 14.66 2.67 8.92
CA LYS A 198 15.04 3.47 10.09
C LYS A 198 14.45 2.92 11.39
N VAL A 199 13.20 2.46 11.36
CA VAL A 199 12.56 1.79 12.50
C VAL A 199 13.32 0.51 12.83
N GLY A 200 13.63 -0.30 11.81
CA GLY A 200 14.40 -1.53 11.96
C GLY A 200 15.79 -1.29 12.56
N GLN A 201 16.49 -0.26 12.10
CA GLN A 201 17.80 0.12 12.65
C GLN A 201 17.70 0.61 14.10
N LYS A 202 16.73 1.47 14.43
CA LYS A 202 16.62 2.10 15.75
C LYS A 202 16.07 1.18 16.84
N TYR A 203 15.07 0.37 16.50
CA TYR A 203 14.33 -0.45 17.47
C TYR A 203 14.62 -1.95 17.35
N SER A 204 15.41 -2.37 16.35
CA SER A 204 15.67 -3.80 16.06
C SER A 204 14.38 -4.59 15.87
N LEU A 205 13.44 -4.01 15.11
CA LEU A 205 12.12 -4.60 14.80
C LEU A 205 11.98 -4.80 13.30
N ALA A 206 11.41 -5.94 12.90
CA ALA A 206 10.96 -6.13 11.53
C ALA A 206 9.59 -5.47 11.31
N SER A 207 9.27 -5.12 10.07
CA SER A 207 7.95 -4.54 9.73
C SER A 207 6.81 -5.47 10.15
N GLU A 208 6.99 -6.78 10.06
CA GLU A 208 5.99 -7.78 10.48
C GLU A 208 5.76 -7.79 12.01
N ASP A 209 6.79 -7.51 12.81
CA ASP A 209 6.65 -7.40 14.26
C ASP A 209 5.78 -6.17 14.61
N MET A 210 6.03 -5.07 13.91
CA MET A 210 5.29 -3.83 14.07
C MET A 210 3.83 -3.99 13.64
N GLU A 211 3.57 -4.49 12.43
CA GLU A 211 2.22 -4.76 11.92
C GLU A 211 1.43 -5.67 12.86
N GLY A 212 2.04 -6.78 13.29
CA GLY A 212 1.42 -7.72 14.22
C GLY A 212 1.08 -7.07 15.57
N SER A 213 1.97 -6.25 16.11
CA SER A 213 1.75 -5.59 17.41
C SER A 213 0.68 -4.51 17.37
N ILE A 214 0.57 -3.75 16.27
CA ILE A 214 -0.51 -2.78 16.04
C ILE A 214 -1.85 -3.52 15.98
N MET A 215 -1.90 -4.62 15.23
CA MET A 215 -3.12 -5.44 15.11
C MET A 215 -3.59 -5.97 16.46
N LEU A 216 -2.67 -6.50 17.28
CA LEU A 216 -2.96 -6.99 18.63
C LEU A 216 -3.47 -5.90 19.58
N ASN A 217 -3.00 -4.66 19.40
CA ASN A 217 -3.27 -3.56 20.33
C ASN A 217 -4.27 -2.53 19.78
N LYS A 218 -4.90 -2.77 18.62
CA LYS A 218 -5.75 -1.81 17.90
C LYS A 218 -6.76 -1.09 18.79
N ASP A 219 -7.46 -1.81 19.67
CA ASP A 219 -8.52 -1.24 20.51
C ASP A 219 -7.98 -0.32 21.61
N LYS A 220 -6.74 -0.53 22.02
CA LYS A 220 -6.03 0.34 22.98
C LYS A 220 -5.47 1.56 22.26
N LEU A 221 -4.87 1.35 21.09
CA LEU A 221 -4.30 2.42 20.26
C LEU A 221 -5.35 3.42 19.81
N MET A 222 -6.55 2.97 19.43
CA MET A 222 -7.67 3.85 19.08
C MET A 222 -8.14 4.77 20.23
N LYS A 223 -7.77 4.45 21.48
CA LYS A 223 -8.09 5.24 22.67
C LYS A 223 -6.91 6.08 23.15
N ASP A 224 -5.72 5.86 22.59
CA ASP A 224 -4.52 6.61 22.93
C ASP A 224 -4.47 7.91 22.14
N MET A 225 -4.63 9.05 22.83
CA MET A 225 -4.68 10.35 22.17
C MET A 225 -3.38 10.70 21.45
N LYS A 226 -2.22 10.30 21.98
CA LYS A 226 -0.92 10.60 21.40
C LYS A 226 -0.74 9.80 20.11
N PHE A 227 -1.11 8.52 20.12
CA PHE A 227 -1.15 7.69 18.92
C PHE A 227 -2.05 8.29 17.84
N MET A 228 -3.31 8.61 18.19
CA MET A 228 -4.29 9.17 17.26
C MET A 228 -3.82 10.50 16.67
N GLN A 229 -3.28 11.41 17.50
CA GLN A 229 -2.74 12.68 17.02
C GLN A 229 -1.56 12.44 16.06
N THR A 230 -0.62 11.58 16.43
CA THR A 230 0.55 11.28 15.61
C THR A 230 0.14 10.65 14.27
N HIS A 231 -0.85 9.75 14.29
CA HIS A 231 -1.41 9.14 13.07
C HIS A 231 -2.05 10.18 12.15
N MET A 232 -2.87 11.09 12.69
CA MET A 232 -3.47 12.18 11.91
C MET A 232 -2.40 13.09 11.31
N GLU A 233 -1.36 13.46 12.09
CA GLU A 233 -0.27 14.27 11.58
C GLU A 233 0.52 13.57 10.46
N MET A 234 0.78 12.26 10.59
CA MET A 234 1.40 11.48 9.51
C MET A 234 0.57 11.51 8.24
N GLN A 235 -0.75 11.31 8.36
CA GLN A 235 -1.67 11.38 7.21
C GLN A 235 -1.64 12.76 6.57
N GLN A 236 -1.65 13.84 7.35
CA GLN A 236 -1.58 15.20 6.82
C GLN A 236 -0.26 15.47 6.09
N VAL A 237 0.88 15.02 6.64
CA VAL A 237 2.18 15.17 6.00
C VAL A 237 2.22 14.41 4.67
N MET A 238 1.73 13.16 4.64
CA MET A 238 1.66 12.37 3.40
C MET A 238 0.72 12.98 2.37
N GLN A 239 -0.46 13.44 2.78
CA GLN A 239 -1.42 14.09 1.88
C GLN A 239 -0.88 15.40 1.32
N GLY A 240 -0.24 16.23 2.15
CA GLY A 240 0.42 17.44 1.69
C GLY A 240 1.57 17.12 0.73
N PHE A 241 2.34 16.08 1.02
CA PHE A 241 3.46 15.65 0.21
C PHE A 241 3.05 15.16 -1.19
N LEU A 242 2.05 14.29 -1.26
CA LEU A 242 1.59 13.68 -2.52
C LEU A 242 0.55 14.53 -3.25
N GLY A 243 -0.25 15.30 -2.51
CA GLY A 243 -1.30 16.16 -3.04
C GLY A 243 -0.84 17.55 -3.47
N ALA A 244 0.24 18.11 -2.91
CA ALA A 244 0.77 19.41 -3.35
C ALA A 244 1.74 19.32 -4.56
N ALA A 245 2.03 18.11 -5.02
CA ALA A 245 2.89 17.84 -6.17
C ALA A 245 2.11 17.41 -7.43
N MET A 246 0.77 17.43 -7.36
CA MET A 246 -0.18 17.39 -8.48
C MET A 246 -0.76 18.79 -8.70
#